data_AF-A0A7S2NGS5-F1
#
_entry.id   AF-A0A7S2NGS5-F1
#
_cell.length_a   1.000
_cell.length_b   1.000
_cell.length_c   1.000
_cell.angle_alpha   90.00
_cell.angle_beta   90.00
_cell.angle_gamma   90.00
#
_symmetry.space_group_name_H-M   'P 1'
#
loop_
_entity.id
_entity.type
_entity.pdbx_description
1 polymer ?
#
loop_
_entity_poly.entity_id
_entity_poly.type
_entity_poly.pdbx_seq_one_letter_code
_entity_poly.pdbx_strand_id
1 'polypeptide(L)'
;GAWPLPEELLAEARLPAGYRKHPIVTFSHFLPRIELFMEKRFSMEPNLAKLIGGSWIRKRVDQLRPDIHVFGHTHMCWDMHLDGIRYLSWTLGMPEERHWRAGSYPGSDASVPLCVFDEAGRQFPREEVCFGSRIYEIMDRDPSSIVLGHRVAS
;
A
#
# COMPACT_ATOMS: atom_id res chain seq x y z
N GLY A 1 -17.71 -15.10 10.63
CA GLY A 1 -18.66 -13.98 10.69
C GLY A 1 -19.89 -14.34 9.87
N ALA A 2 -21.07 -13.85 10.27
CA ALA A 2 -22.27 -14.00 9.47
C ALA A 2 -22.28 -12.98 8.32
N TRP A 3 -22.72 -13.41 7.14
CA TRP A 3 -23.04 -12.53 6.02
C TRP A 3 -24.56 -12.58 5.76
N PRO A 4 -25.25 -11.47 5.49
CA PRO A 4 -24.73 -10.09 5.44
C PRO A 4 -24.18 -9.63 6.80
N LEU A 5 -23.29 -8.63 6.77
CA LEU A 5 -22.79 -8.02 8.00
C LEU A 5 -23.98 -7.51 8.83
N PRO A 6 -23.97 -7.69 10.17
CA PRO A 6 -24.93 -7.06 11.07
C PRO A 6 -25.10 -5.56 10.79
N GLU A 7 -26.34 -5.07 10.89
CA GLU A 7 -26.66 -3.68 10.57
C GLU A 7 -25.88 -2.70 11.45
N GLU A 8 -25.63 -3.05 12.72
CA GLU A 8 -24.80 -2.23 13.62
C GLU A 8 -23.37 -2.08 13.10
N LEU A 9 -22.75 -3.14 12.57
CA LEU A 9 -21.41 -3.08 11.99
C LEU A 9 -21.39 -2.27 10.68
N LEU A 10 -22.46 -2.36 9.88
CA LEU A 10 -22.60 -1.54 8.68
C LEU A 10 -22.81 -0.05 9.01
N ALA A 11 -23.59 0.26 10.03
CA ALA A 11 -23.79 1.62 10.52
C ALA A 11 -22.49 2.19 11.08
N GLU A 12 -21.75 1.39 11.86
CA GLU A 12 -20.45 1.76 12.39
C GLU A 12 -19.41 1.99 11.28
N ALA A 13 -19.37 1.15 10.25
CA ALA A 13 -18.45 1.29 9.13
C ALA A 13 -18.64 2.61 8.35
N ARG A 14 -19.82 3.22 8.44
CA ARG A 14 -20.14 4.52 7.83
C ARG A 14 -19.73 5.72 8.69
N LEU A 15 -19.36 5.51 9.95
CA LEU A 15 -18.85 6.58 10.80
C LEU A 15 -17.48 7.07 10.30
N PRO A 16 -17.11 8.34 10.54
CA PRO A 16 -15.77 8.82 10.23
C PRO A 16 -14.68 8.05 10.99
N ALA A 17 -13.47 7.99 10.43
CA ALA A 17 -12.29 7.47 11.11
C ALA A 17 -12.11 8.18 12.48
N GLY A 18 -11.84 7.41 13.53
CA GLY A 18 -11.75 7.90 14.92
C GLY A 18 -13.04 7.78 15.75
N TYR A 19 -14.21 7.61 15.12
CA TYR A 19 -15.49 7.39 15.81
C TYR A 19 -15.95 5.93 15.78
N ARG A 20 -15.19 5.06 15.11
CA ARG A 20 -15.45 3.63 15.00
C ARG A 20 -14.88 2.89 16.20
N LYS A 21 -15.56 1.82 16.62
CA LYS A 21 -15.06 0.88 17.63
C LYS A 21 -14.12 -0.15 16.99
N HIS A 22 -14.37 -0.53 15.74
CA HIS A 22 -13.64 -1.52 14.98
C HIS A 22 -12.88 -0.87 13.82
N PRO A 23 -11.63 -1.29 13.56
CA PRO A 23 -10.89 -0.82 12.40
C PRO A 23 -11.52 -1.35 11.10
N ILE A 24 -11.50 -0.52 10.07
CA ILE A 24 -11.88 -0.92 8.73
C ILE A 24 -10.62 -1.26 7.93
N VAL A 25 -10.57 -2.52 7.51
CA VAL A 25 -9.58 -3.01 6.53
C VAL A 25 -10.26 -3.15 5.19
N THR A 26 -9.70 -2.54 4.18
CA THR A 26 -10.09 -2.79 2.78
C THR A 26 -8.92 -3.38 2.03
N PHE A 27 -9.20 -4.08 0.94
CA PHE A 27 -8.16 -4.62 0.09
C PHE A 27 -8.57 -4.61 -1.38
N SER A 28 -7.57 -4.54 -2.26
CA SER A 28 -7.72 -4.82 -3.68
C SER A 28 -6.41 -5.35 -4.23
N HIS A 29 -6.45 -6.19 -5.26
CA HIS A 29 -5.20 -6.64 -5.88
C HIS A 29 -4.46 -5.46 -6.55
N PHE A 30 -5.19 -4.62 -7.28
CA PHE A 30 -4.66 -3.45 -7.98
C PHE A 30 -4.61 -2.19 -7.11
N LEU A 31 -3.81 -1.22 -7.54
CA LEU A 31 -3.54 0.02 -6.82
C LEU A 31 -4.72 1.00 -6.91
N PRO A 32 -5.17 1.59 -5.78
CA PRO A 32 -6.15 2.65 -5.79
C PRO A 32 -5.57 4.02 -6.19
N ARG A 33 -4.25 4.18 -6.22
CA ARG A 33 -3.56 5.48 -6.37
C ARG A 33 -2.27 5.30 -7.14
N ILE A 34 -1.91 6.29 -7.96
CA ILE A 34 -0.65 6.27 -8.71
C ILE A 34 0.55 6.56 -7.79
N GLU A 35 0.30 7.28 -6.70
CA GLU A 35 1.24 7.58 -5.64
C GLU A 35 1.71 6.33 -4.90
N LEU A 36 1.05 5.18 -5.08
CA LEU A 36 1.44 3.89 -4.49
C LEU A 36 2.36 3.07 -5.40
N PHE A 37 2.82 3.68 -6.49
CA PHE A 37 3.77 3.10 -7.42
C PHE A 37 4.98 4.04 -7.56
N MET A 38 6.11 3.50 -7.97
CA MET A 38 7.29 4.30 -8.25
C MET A 38 7.10 5.14 -9.52
N GLU A 39 7.81 6.25 -9.62
CA GLU A 39 7.84 7.05 -10.84
C GLU A 39 8.46 6.28 -12.01
N LYS A 40 8.14 6.68 -13.25
CA LYS A 40 8.65 6.06 -14.48
C LYS A 40 10.18 5.94 -14.50
N ARG A 41 10.90 6.91 -13.93
CA ARG A 41 12.38 6.90 -13.84
C ARG A 41 12.93 5.75 -12.97
N PHE A 42 12.10 5.06 -12.19
CA PHE A 42 12.51 3.88 -11.43
C PHE A 42 11.89 2.58 -11.96
N SER A 43 11.05 2.66 -13.00
CA SER A 43 10.36 1.51 -13.57
C SER A 43 11.08 1.00 -14.82
N MET A 44 11.46 -0.28 -14.80
CA MET A 44 12.03 -0.97 -15.96
C MET A 44 10.99 -1.20 -17.08
N GLU A 45 9.71 -1.29 -16.72
CA GLU A 45 8.61 -1.45 -17.66
C GLU A 45 7.79 -0.14 -17.75
N PRO A 46 7.96 0.66 -18.82
CA PRO A 46 7.33 1.98 -18.93
C PRO A 46 5.81 1.91 -19.07
N ASN A 47 5.24 0.78 -19.51
CA ASN A 47 3.78 0.64 -19.64
C ASN A 47 3.10 0.07 -18.39
N LEU A 48 3.85 -0.43 -17.41
CA LEU A 48 3.29 -1.06 -16.21
C LEU A 48 2.36 -0.10 -15.45
N ALA A 49 2.74 1.18 -15.36
CA ALA A 49 1.92 2.22 -14.73
C ALA A 49 0.50 2.36 -15.32
N LYS A 50 0.26 1.88 -16.55
CA LYS A 50 -1.07 1.90 -17.19
C LYS A 50 -1.98 0.75 -16.77
N LEU A 51 -1.43 -0.31 -16.16
CA LEU A 51 -2.13 -1.56 -15.85
C LEU A 51 -2.25 -1.85 -14.35
N ILE A 52 -1.61 -1.03 -13.51
CA ILE A 52 -1.48 -1.31 -12.08
C ILE A 52 -2.71 -0.99 -11.24
N GLY A 53 -3.68 -0.22 -11.75
CA GLY A 53 -4.68 0.42 -10.90
C GLY A 53 -5.85 1.04 -11.64
N GLY A 54 -6.76 1.64 -10.87
CA GLY A 54 -7.91 2.32 -11.45
C GLY A 54 -8.69 3.21 -10.49
N SER A 55 -9.28 4.28 -11.03
CA SER A 55 -10.05 5.27 -10.27
C SER A 55 -11.31 4.72 -9.59
N TRP A 56 -11.82 3.57 -10.05
CA TRP A 56 -12.98 2.91 -9.42
C TRP A 56 -12.65 2.37 -8.04
N ILE A 57 -11.44 1.82 -7.87
CA ILE A 57 -10.95 1.35 -6.58
C ILE A 57 -10.78 2.56 -5.67
N ARG A 58 -10.17 3.64 -6.21
CA ARG A 58 -9.98 4.88 -5.49
C ARG A 58 -11.27 5.41 -4.88
N LYS A 59 -12.33 5.52 -5.69
CA LYS A 59 -13.65 5.99 -5.25
C LYS A 59 -14.19 5.19 -4.07
N ARG A 60 -14.04 3.86 -4.06
CA ARG A 60 -14.49 3.01 -2.96
C ARG A 60 -13.67 3.21 -1.70
N VAL A 61 -12.35 3.32 -1.84
CA VAL A 61 -11.44 3.58 -0.72
C VAL A 61 -11.73 4.95 -0.10
N ASP A 62 -11.94 5.98 -0.91
CA ASP A 62 -12.28 7.32 -0.44
C ASP A 62 -13.64 7.38 0.26
N GLN A 63 -14.63 6.61 -0.22
CA GLN A 63 -15.95 6.53 0.41
C GLN A 63 -15.89 5.86 1.79
N LEU A 64 -15.11 4.80 1.92
CA LEU A 64 -15.00 4.05 3.18
C LEU A 64 -14.03 4.69 4.18
N ARG A 65 -13.03 5.45 3.69
CA ARG A 65 -11.93 6.00 4.49
C ARG A 65 -11.40 4.97 5.50
N PRO A 66 -10.86 3.83 5.04
CA PRO A 66 -10.43 2.75 5.91
C PRO A 66 -9.22 3.17 6.74
N ASP A 67 -9.00 2.47 7.86
CA ASP A 67 -7.80 2.66 8.68
C ASP A 67 -6.56 2.14 7.94
N ILE A 68 -6.72 1.10 7.13
CA ILE A 68 -5.71 0.57 6.23
C ILE A 68 -6.33 0.01 4.94
N HIS A 69 -5.65 0.24 3.82
CA HIS A 69 -5.94 -0.38 2.54
C HIS A 69 -4.76 -1.26 2.11
N VAL A 70 -4.99 -2.57 2.04
CA VAL A 70 -3.98 -3.54 1.61
C VAL A 70 -4.08 -3.76 0.11
N PHE A 71 -2.95 -3.64 -0.60
CA PHE A 71 -2.89 -3.82 -2.04
C PHE A 71 -1.72 -4.71 -2.47
N GLY A 72 -1.63 -5.01 -3.77
CA GLY A 72 -0.57 -5.85 -4.32
C GLY A 72 -0.27 -5.53 -5.78
N HIS A 73 -0.17 -6.57 -6.60
CA HIS A 73 0.06 -6.53 -8.05
C HIS A 73 1.46 -6.06 -8.50
N THR A 74 2.09 -5.12 -7.81
CA THR A 74 3.40 -4.56 -8.21
C THR A 74 4.59 -5.40 -7.76
N HIS A 75 4.36 -6.40 -6.90
CA HIS A 75 5.38 -7.27 -6.29
C HIS A 75 6.41 -6.51 -5.42
N MET A 76 6.15 -5.23 -5.14
CA MET A 76 6.96 -4.37 -4.30
C MET A 76 6.36 -4.26 -2.89
N CYS A 77 7.23 -4.18 -1.89
CA CYS A 77 6.80 -3.73 -0.56
C CYS A 77 6.49 -2.24 -0.62
N TRP A 78 5.40 -1.84 0.03
CA TRP A 78 5.00 -0.45 0.11
C TRP A 78 4.32 -0.18 1.43
N ASP A 79 4.72 0.86 2.14
CA ASP A 79 3.98 1.38 3.30
C ASP A 79 4.01 2.91 3.24
N MET A 80 2.85 3.53 3.16
CA MET A 80 2.72 4.98 3.07
C MET A 80 1.36 5.44 3.58
N HIS A 81 1.34 6.60 4.23
CA HIS A 81 0.10 7.26 4.63
C HIS A 81 -0.28 8.34 3.61
N LEU A 82 -1.51 8.29 3.09
CA LEU A 82 -2.07 9.32 2.22
C LEU A 82 -3.49 9.66 2.67
N ASP A 83 -3.78 10.95 2.84
CA ASP A 83 -5.10 11.47 3.25
C ASP A 83 -5.67 10.82 4.53
N GLY A 84 -4.79 10.43 5.46
CA GLY A 84 -5.17 9.76 6.71
C GLY A 84 -5.50 8.27 6.58
N ILE A 85 -5.18 7.65 5.44
CA ILE A 85 -5.31 6.20 5.19
C ILE A 85 -3.92 5.61 5.05
N ARG A 86 -3.64 4.50 5.75
CA ARG A 86 -2.42 3.72 5.52
C ARG A 86 -2.60 2.80 4.32
N TYR A 87 -1.65 2.82 3.40
CA TYR A 87 -1.63 1.94 2.23
C TYR A 87 -0.46 0.98 2.35
N LEU A 88 -0.75 -0.31 2.37
CA LEU A 88 0.24 -1.37 2.62
C LEU A 88 0.23 -2.40 1.49
N SER A 89 1.41 -2.69 0.92
CA SER A 89 1.65 -3.81 0.04
C SER A 89 2.71 -4.72 0.64
N TRP A 90 2.36 -5.99 0.83
CA TRP A 90 3.24 -7.02 1.38
C TRP A 90 3.18 -8.30 0.55
N THR A 91 3.52 -8.19 -0.74
CA THR A 91 3.43 -9.31 -1.69
C THR A 91 4.45 -10.41 -1.40
N LEU A 92 4.02 -11.64 -1.09
CA LEU A 92 4.95 -12.73 -0.81
C LEU A 92 5.83 -13.12 -2.03
N GLY A 93 5.27 -12.98 -3.24
CA GLY A 93 5.94 -13.29 -4.50
C GLY A 93 6.42 -14.75 -4.62
N MET A 94 7.01 -15.04 -5.77
CA MET A 94 7.76 -16.27 -6.02
C MET A 94 9.12 -16.24 -5.29
N PRO A 95 9.74 -17.39 -4.98
CA PRO A 95 11.03 -17.42 -4.30
C PRO A 95 12.12 -16.58 -4.98
N GLU A 96 12.17 -16.56 -6.31
CA GLU A 96 13.10 -15.71 -7.07
C GLU A 96 12.80 -14.22 -6.86
N GLU A 97 11.54 -13.83 -6.85
CA GLU A 97 11.10 -12.45 -6.60
C GLU A 97 11.40 -12.01 -5.17
N ARG A 98 11.42 -12.93 -4.20
CA ARG A 98 11.87 -12.65 -2.82
C ARG A 98 13.33 -12.22 -2.77
N HIS A 99 14.17 -12.75 -3.67
CA HIS A 99 15.56 -12.31 -3.79
C HIS A 99 15.65 -10.88 -4.36
N TRP A 100 14.84 -10.56 -5.37
CA TRP A 100 14.74 -9.21 -5.94
C TRP A 100 14.08 -8.19 -4.98
N ARG A 101 13.19 -8.64 -4.08
CA ARG A 101 12.60 -7.82 -3.00
C ARG A 101 13.64 -7.26 -2.02
N ALA A 102 14.86 -7.80 -1.99
CA ALA A 102 15.98 -7.13 -1.34
C ALA A 102 16.13 -5.67 -1.83
N GLY A 103 15.81 -5.37 -3.10
CA GLY A 103 15.80 -4.01 -3.65
C GLY A 103 14.70 -3.09 -3.08
N SER A 104 13.63 -3.64 -2.49
CA SER A 104 12.62 -2.89 -1.75
C SER A 104 12.95 -2.73 -0.26
N TYR A 105 14.06 -3.31 0.21
CA TYR A 105 14.58 -3.29 1.60
C TYR A 105 13.50 -3.17 2.69
N PRO A 106 12.59 -4.15 2.79
CA PRO A 106 11.60 -4.17 3.88
C PRO A 106 12.29 -4.28 5.24
N GLY A 107 11.77 -3.60 6.25
CA GLY A 107 12.27 -3.66 7.64
C GLY A 107 12.04 -5.04 8.28
N SER A 108 10.92 -5.67 7.96
CA SER A 108 10.56 -7.03 8.39
C SER A 108 10.86 -8.11 7.34
N ASP A 109 10.83 -9.39 7.78
CA ASP A 109 10.98 -10.56 6.90
C ASP A 109 9.82 -10.62 5.89
N ALA A 110 10.12 -10.23 4.66
CA ALA A 110 9.20 -10.18 3.55
C ALA A 110 8.81 -11.56 2.99
N SER A 111 9.35 -12.65 3.53
CA SER A 111 9.02 -14.03 3.14
C SER A 111 7.81 -14.60 3.90
N VAL A 112 7.37 -13.93 4.97
CA VAL A 112 6.21 -14.31 5.78
C VAL A 112 5.06 -13.31 5.64
N PRO A 113 3.81 -13.74 5.88
CA PRO A 113 2.69 -12.82 5.96
C PRO A 113 2.93 -11.75 7.03
N LEU A 114 2.67 -10.50 6.68
CA LEU A 114 2.71 -9.39 7.64
C LEU A 114 1.38 -9.34 8.39
N CYS A 115 1.46 -9.48 9.71
CA CYS A 115 0.36 -9.12 10.59
C CYS A 115 0.07 -7.62 10.41
N VAL A 116 -1.21 -7.23 10.31
CA VAL A 116 -1.62 -5.81 10.15
C VAL A 116 -2.37 -5.26 11.35
N PHE A 117 -2.89 -6.14 12.22
CA PHE A 117 -3.47 -5.81 13.53
C PHE A 117 -3.03 -6.83 14.57
N ASP A 118 -2.60 -6.34 15.73
CA ASP A 118 -2.27 -7.18 16.87
C ASP A 118 -3.51 -7.74 17.58
N GLU A 119 -3.29 -8.57 18.61
CA GLU A 119 -4.35 -9.16 19.43
C GLU A 119 -5.20 -8.12 20.17
N ALA A 120 -4.69 -6.90 20.36
CA ALA A 120 -5.42 -5.78 20.96
C ALA A 120 -6.18 -4.95 19.91
N GLY A 121 -6.22 -5.38 18.65
CA GLY A 121 -6.91 -4.68 17.57
C GLY A 121 -6.22 -3.38 17.15
N ARG A 122 -4.94 -3.21 17.46
CA ARG A 122 -4.15 -2.03 17.08
C ARG A 122 -3.38 -2.34 15.81
N GLN A 123 -3.22 -1.36 14.93
CA GLN A 123 -2.36 -1.53 13.75
C GLN A 123 -0.95 -1.94 14.19
N PHE A 124 -0.49 -3.07 13.67
CA PHE A 124 0.81 -3.64 14.00
C PHE A 124 1.43 -4.22 12.75
N PRO A 125 2.73 -3.95 12.46
CA PRO A 125 3.46 -2.83 13.02
C PRO A 125 2.77 -1.52 12.62
N ARG A 126 3.03 -0.42 13.34
CA ARG A 126 2.44 0.89 13.01
C ARG A 126 2.89 1.41 11.65
N GLU A 127 4.12 1.10 11.29
CA GLU A 127 4.76 1.42 10.02
C GLU A 127 5.75 0.31 9.70
N GLU A 128 5.98 0.09 8.41
CA GLU A 128 7.06 -0.71 7.88
C GLU A 128 8.01 0.15 7.06
N VAL A 129 9.30 -0.14 7.16
CA VAL A 129 10.28 0.48 6.28
C VAL A 129 10.21 -0.25 4.95
N CYS A 130 9.77 0.43 3.89
CA CYS A 130 9.83 -0.09 2.53
C CYS A 130 10.57 0.92 1.67
N PHE A 131 11.72 0.57 1.09
CA PHE A 131 12.53 1.50 0.28
C PHE A 131 11.72 2.21 -0.81
N GLY A 132 10.87 1.47 -1.54
CA GLY A 132 10.06 2.01 -2.63
C GLY A 132 9.13 3.15 -2.22
N SER A 133 8.58 3.13 -1.00
CA SER A 133 7.79 4.24 -0.46
C SER A 133 8.64 5.25 0.30
N ARG A 134 9.67 4.80 1.03
CA ARG A 134 10.53 5.64 1.88
C ARG A 134 11.33 6.68 1.11
N ILE A 135 11.72 6.40 -0.14
CA ILE A 135 12.38 7.42 -0.98
C ILE A 135 11.52 8.68 -1.12
N TYR A 136 10.19 8.55 -1.07
CA TYR A 136 9.26 9.67 -1.22
C TYR A 136 9.03 10.47 0.06
N GLU A 137 9.66 10.09 1.17
CA GLU A 137 9.73 10.94 2.38
C GLU A 137 10.80 12.04 2.24
N ILE A 138 11.81 11.81 1.39
CA ILE A 138 12.97 12.69 1.21
C ILE A 138 13.05 13.27 -0.20
N MET A 139 12.28 12.73 -1.14
CA MET A 139 12.29 13.12 -2.53
C MET A 139 10.87 13.34 -3.03
N ASP A 140 10.60 14.56 -3.46
CA ASP A 140 9.32 14.88 -4.09
C ASP A 140 9.16 14.16 -5.43
N ARG A 141 7.90 13.85 -5.74
CA ARG A 141 7.47 13.34 -7.05
C ARG A 141 7.42 14.48 -8.06
N ASP A 142 8.61 14.93 -8.46
CA ASP A 142 8.79 16.00 -9.44
C ASP A 142 9.27 15.43 -10.78
N PRO A 143 8.48 15.52 -11.87
CA PRO A 143 8.87 15.02 -13.17
C PRO A 143 10.08 15.76 -13.78
N SER A 144 10.43 16.94 -13.27
CA SER A 144 11.63 17.69 -13.68
C SER A 144 12.90 17.33 -12.89
N SER A 145 12.75 16.53 -11.83
CA SER A 145 13.86 16.13 -10.96
C SER A 145 14.82 15.15 -11.65
N ILE A 146 16.09 15.54 -11.73
CA ILE A 146 17.19 14.68 -12.21
C ILE A 146 17.89 13.89 -11.09
N VAL A 147 17.45 14.06 -9.84
CA VAL A 147 18.01 13.35 -8.68
C VAL A 147 17.85 11.84 -8.88
N LEU A 148 18.94 11.09 -8.67
CA LEU A 148 19.05 9.65 -8.98
C LEU A 148 18.83 9.28 -10.46
N GLY A 149 18.74 10.24 -11.39
CA GLY A 149 18.58 9.97 -12.83
C GLY A 149 19.71 9.13 -13.44
N HIS A 150 20.90 9.14 -12.82
CA HIS A 150 22.03 8.28 -13.23
C HIS A 150 21.82 6.80 -12.89
N ARG A 151 20.87 6.44 -12.02
CA ARG A 151 20.54 5.05 -11.68
C ARG A 151 19.53 4.41 -12.61
N VAL A 152 19.17 5.09 -13.71
CA VAL A 152 18.03 4.76 -14.58
C VAL A 152 18.44 4.13 -15.92
N ALA A 153 19.73 3.85 -16.11
CA ALA A 153 20.20 3.15 -17.31
C ALA A 153 21.44 2.31 -16.99
N SER A 154 21.24 1.02 -16.79
CA SER A 154 22.25 -0.03 -16.94
C SER A 154 21.57 -1.30 -17.43
#